data_AF-I3IFX7-F1
#
_entry.id   AF-I3IFX7-F1
#
_cell.length_a   1.000
_cell.length_b   1.000
_cell.length_c   1.000
_cell.angle_alpha   90.00
_cell.angle_beta   90.00
_cell.angle_gamma   90.00
#
_symmetry.space_group_name_H-M   'P 1'
#
loop_
_entity.id
_entity.type
_entity.pdbx_description
1 polymer ?
#
loop_
_entity_poly.entity_id
_entity_poly.type
_entity_poly.pdbx_seq_one_letter_code
_entity_poly.pdbx_strand_id
1 'polypeptide(L)'
;MFSSVDYMNAYSKHFIEFISAGILAFEAYEKILEKPVSHSEYSNVTSDIHLWKLKVIPNFLNMKNNMKTSIAEAKQGDYSGISAAAGNFRGLSKDMDGIRESFMDFIDPALKERYFSEWKITSTMSDNLYKTLERLWRSGSILKESITGPIDDMALLKFLQDGETI
;
A
#
# COMPACT_ATOMS: atom_id res chain seq x y z
N MET A 1 16.63 3.63 -10.30
CA MET A 1 15.67 2.72 -10.89
C MET A 1 14.76 2.33 -9.76
N PHE A 2 13.50 1.96 -10.01
CA PHE A 2 12.59 1.54 -8.92
C PHE A 2 13.09 0.32 -8.14
N SER A 3 14.12 -0.39 -8.64
CA SER A 3 14.85 -1.45 -7.94
C SER A 3 15.94 -0.96 -6.96
N SER A 4 16.13 0.35 -6.77
CA SER A 4 17.13 0.85 -5.81
C SER A 4 16.71 0.60 -4.37
N VAL A 5 17.69 0.37 -3.49
CA VAL A 5 17.46 0.17 -2.05
C VAL A 5 16.75 1.38 -1.43
N ASP A 6 17.07 2.60 -1.85
CA ASP A 6 16.40 3.81 -1.36
C ASP A 6 14.91 3.84 -1.74
N TYR A 7 14.57 3.45 -2.97
CA TYR A 7 13.17 3.36 -3.40
C TYR A 7 12.43 2.27 -2.64
N MET A 8 13.05 1.11 -2.44
CA MET A 8 12.50 0.01 -1.64
C MET A 8 12.30 0.42 -0.16
N ASN A 9 13.22 1.20 0.42
CA ASN A 9 13.07 1.74 1.78
C ASN A 9 11.88 2.70 1.86
N ALA A 10 11.74 3.61 0.89
CA ALA A 10 10.61 4.51 0.82
C ALA A 10 9.28 3.74 0.66
N TYR A 11 9.25 2.73 -0.22
CA TYR A 11 8.10 1.86 -0.40
C TYR A 11 7.73 1.13 0.91
N SER A 12 8.72 0.51 1.56
CA SER A 12 8.54 -0.19 2.84
C SER A 12 7.95 0.72 3.91
N LYS A 13 8.44 1.97 4.00
CA LYS A 13 7.92 2.99 4.91
C LYS A 13 6.44 3.29 4.63
N HIS A 14 6.08 3.64 3.39
CA HIS A 14 4.70 3.93 3.02
C HIS A 14 3.78 2.72 3.20
N PHE A 15 4.25 1.52 2.84
CA PHE A 15 3.51 0.28 3.03
C PHE A 15 3.18 0.02 4.51
N ILE A 16 4.16 0.18 5.39
CA ILE A 16 3.97 0.04 6.84
C ILE A 16 3.03 1.12 7.38
N GLU A 17 3.15 2.35 6.86
CA GLU A 17 2.33 3.49 7.26
C GLU A 17 0.87 3.32 6.84
N PHE A 18 0.59 2.92 5.60
CA PHE A 18 -0.73 2.51 5.12
C PHE A 18 -1.38 1.48 6.04
N ILE A 19 -0.68 0.40 6.35
CA ILE A 19 -1.20 -0.65 7.24
C ILE A 19 -1.48 -0.09 8.64
N SER A 20 -0.55 0.71 9.17
CA SER A 20 -0.69 1.29 10.51
C SER A 20 -1.87 2.25 10.58
N ALA A 21 -2.08 3.08 9.55
CA ALA A 21 -3.24 3.95 9.45
C ALA A 21 -4.55 3.16 9.41
N GLY A 22 -4.60 2.05 8.67
CA GLY A 22 -5.79 1.18 8.63
C GLY A 22 -6.12 0.53 9.98
N ILE A 23 -5.10 0.05 10.69
CA ILE A 23 -5.26 -0.50 12.04
C ILE A 23 -5.75 0.59 13.01
N LEU A 24 -5.11 1.77 13.01
CA LEU A 24 -5.50 2.89 13.86
C LEU A 24 -6.92 3.39 13.57
N ALA A 25 -7.32 3.43 12.30
CA ALA A 25 -8.67 3.78 11.89
C ALA A 25 -9.71 2.79 12.45
N PHE A 26 -9.43 1.49 12.35
CA PHE A 26 -10.29 0.46 12.91
C PHE A 26 -10.38 0.56 14.45
N GLU A 27 -9.26 0.75 15.14
CA GLU A 27 -9.23 0.95 16.59
C GLU A 27 -9.97 2.23 17.03
N ALA A 28 -9.86 3.32 16.25
CA ALA A 28 -10.58 4.55 16.49
C ALA A 28 -12.09 4.34 16.40
N TYR A 29 -12.55 3.59 15.40
CA TYR A 29 -13.95 3.21 15.28
C TYR A 29 -14.42 2.35 16.46
N GLU A 30 -13.63 1.37 16.91
CA GLU A 30 -14.01 0.51 18.04
C GLU A 30 -14.22 1.29 19.35
N LYS A 31 -13.58 2.46 19.50
CA LYS A 31 -13.69 3.35 20.68
C LYS A 31 -14.89 4.30 20.64
N ILE A 32 -15.61 4.41 19.53
CA ILE A 32 -16.79 5.25 19.42
C ILE A 32 -17.90 4.69 20.32
N LEU A 33 -18.31 5.47 21.33
CA LEU A 33 -19.36 5.11 22.28
C LEU A 33 -20.76 5.17 21.65
N GLU A 34 -20.98 6.14 20.77
CA GLU A 34 -22.23 6.35 20.04
C GLU A 34 -22.08 5.94 18.57
N LYS A 35 -22.38 4.66 18.28
CA LYS A 35 -22.28 4.10 16.93
C LYS A 35 -23.49 4.51 16.06
N PRO A 36 -23.37 4.49 14.71
CA PRO A 36 -24.47 4.82 13.81
C PRO A 36 -25.79 4.13 14.20
N VAL A 37 -26.86 4.92 14.25
CA VAL A 37 -28.14 4.53 14.86
C VAL A 37 -29.18 4.11 13.81
N SER A 38 -29.03 4.50 12.53
CA SER A 38 -29.97 4.09 11.49
C SER A 38 -29.76 2.63 11.09
N HIS A 39 -30.84 1.88 10.87
CA HIS A 39 -30.80 0.44 10.61
C HIS A 39 -30.00 0.07 9.34
N SER A 40 -30.03 0.92 8.32
CA SER A 40 -29.30 0.75 7.06
C SER A 40 -27.79 1.02 7.19
N GLU A 41 -27.39 1.98 8.03
CA GLU A 41 -25.97 2.24 8.31
C GLU A 41 -25.42 1.17 9.26
N TYR A 42 -26.20 0.80 10.28
CA TYR A 42 -25.78 -0.14 11.31
C TYR A 42 -25.49 -1.55 10.77
N SER A 43 -26.35 -2.09 9.89
CA SER A 43 -26.19 -3.45 9.35
C SER A 43 -24.95 -3.58 8.46
N ASN A 44 -24.75 -2.63 7.54
CA ASN A 44 -23.59 -2.61 6.65
C ASN A 44 -22.29 -2.43 7.43
N VAL A 45 -22.23 -1.43 8.31
CA VAL A 45 -21.02 -1.14 9.10
C VAL A 45 -20.67 -2.30 10.02
N THR A 46 -21.66 -2.95 10.65
CA THR A 46 -21.40 -4.10 11.53
C THR A 46 -20.82 -5.29 10.76
N SER A 47 -21.34 -5.56 9.56
CA SER A 47 -20.79 -6.60 8.68
C SER A 47 -19.35 -6.30 8.28
N ASP A 48 -19.07 -5.06 7.86
CA ASP A 48 -17.73 -4.64 7.47
C ASP A 48 -16.74 -4.73 8.64
N ILE A 49 -17.14 -4.31 9.83
CA ILE A 49 -16.31 -4.40 11.04
C ILE A 49 -16.00 -5.85 11.39
N HIS A 50 -16.97 -6.74 11.28
CA HIS A 50 -16.74 -8.16 11.50
C HIS A 50 -15.71 -8.73 10.51
N LEU A 51 -15.84 -8.41 9.22
CA LEU A 51 -14.89 -8.82 8.19
C LEU A 51 -13.50 -8.21 8.40
N TRP A 52 -13.43 -6.94 8.80
CA TRP A 52 -12.17 -6.28 9.12
C TRP A 52 -11.45 -6.97 10.28
N LYS A 53 -12.18 -7.26 11.37
CA LYS A 53 -11.64 -7.95 12.53
C LYS A 53 -11.14 -9.35 12.21
N LEU A 54 -11.89 -10.12 11.43
CA LEU A 54 -11.57 -11.52 11.13
C LEU A 54 -10.53 -11.70 10.02
N LYS A 55 -10.53 -10.82 9.01
CA LYS A 55 -9.74 -10.99 7.79
C LYS A 55 -8.68 -9.91 7.62
N VAL A 56 -9.09 -8.64 7.69
CA VAL A 56 -8.20 -7.51 7.33
C VAL A 56 -7.13 -7.29 8.39
N ILE A 57 -7.50 -7.13 9.66
CA ILE A 57 -6.54 -6.82 10.74
C ILE A 57 -5.47 -7.91 10.89
N PRO A 58 -5.80 -9.22 10.94
CA PRO A 58 -4.77 -10.25 11.01
C PRO A 58 -3.84 -10.25 9.78
N ASN A 59 -4.38 -10.06 8.58
CA ASN A 59 -3.58 -10.00 7.36
C ASN A 59 -2.65 -8.78 7.37
N PHE A 60 -3.17 -7.61 7.75
CA PHE A 60 -2.41 -6.37 7.88
C PHE A 60 -1.22 -6.52 8.84
N LEU A 61 -1.45 -7.12 10.02
CA LEU A 61 -0.36 -7.38 10.97
C LEU A 61 0.72 -8.29 10.38
N ASN A 62 0.32 -9.36 9.69
CA ASN A 62 1.26 -10.26 9.01
C ASN A 62 2.05 -9.54 7.90
N MET A 63 1.36 -8.79 7.03
CA MET A 63 1.96 -8.00 5.96
C MET A 63 2.98 -6.99 6.50
N LYS A 64 2.64 -6.29 7.59
CA LYS A 64 3.53 -5.31 8.23
C LYS A 64 4.78 -5.97 8.82
N ASN A 65 4.66 -7.15 9.41
CA ASN A 65 5.80 -7.90 9.93
C ASN A 65 6.69 -8.43 8.80
N ASN A 66 6.08 -9.02 7.77
CA ASN A 66 6.81 -9.53 6.61
C ASN A 66 7.60 -8.43 5.90
N MET A 67 7.00 -7.24 5.72
CA MET A 67 7.66 -6.10 5.08
C MET A 67 8.96 -5.67 5.80
N LYS A 68 9.00 -5.75 7.14
CA LYS A 68 10.22 -5.44 7.90
C LYS A 68 11.36 -6.41 7.61
N THR A 69 11.05 -7.69 7.45
CA THR A 69 12.03 -8.72 7.08
C THR A 69 12.46 -8.52 5.63
N SER A 70 11.51 -8.35 4.71
CA SER A 70 11.80 -8.20 3.28
C SER A 70 12.69 -7.01 2.94
N ILE A 71 12.56 -5.87 3.65
CA ILE A 71 13.46 -4.74 3.42
C ILE A 71 14.87 -4.99 3.97
N ALA A 72 15.01 -5.79 5.03
CA ALA A 72 16.32 -6.17 5.56
C ALA A 72 17.05 -7.16 4.62
N GLU A 73 16.31 -8.07 4.00
CA GLU A 73 16.79 -9.00 2.96
C GLU A 73 17.19 -8.24 1.67
N ALA A 74 16.36 -7.28 1.24
CA ALA A 74 16.65 -6.46 0.06
C ALA A 74 17.95 -5.65 0.20
N LYS A 75 18.28 -5.18 1.41
CA LYS A 75 19.56 -4.51 1.69
C LYS A 75 20.78 -5.43 1.50
N GLN A 76 20.58 -6.74 1.55
CA GLN A 76 21.61 -7.76 1.33
C GLN A 76 21.59 -8.28 -0.12
N GLY A 77 20.73 -7.73 -0.99
CA GLY A 77 20.61 -8.10 -2.39
C GLY A 77 19.52 -9.13 -2.70
N ASP A 78 18.76 -9.60 -1.69
CA ASP A 78 17.61 -10.48 -1.91
C ASP A 78 16.31 -9.68 -2.06
N TYR A 79 15.87 -9.51 -3.30
CA TYR A 79 14.67 -8.72 -3.62
C TYR A 79 13.38 -9.55 -3.65
N SER A 80 13.43 -10.86 -3.39
CA SER A 80 12.27 -11.75 -3.52
C SER A 80 11.11 -11.34 -2.61
N GLY A 81 11.41 -11.00 -1.34
CA GLY A 81 10.41 -10.53 -0.39
C GLY A 81 9.75 -9.21 -0.79
N ILE A 82 10.52 -8.26 -1.32
CA ILE A 82 9.98 -6.98 -1.81
C ILE A 82 9.12 -7.20 -3.06
N SER A 83 9.56 -8.04 -4.01
CA SER A 83 8.75 -8.37 -5.19
C SER A 83 7.43 -9.03 -4.80
N ALA A 84 7.48 -10.00 -3.88
CA ALA A 84 6.29 -10.67 -3.36
C ALA A 84 5.35 -9.69 -2.65
N ALA A 85 5.87 -8.81 -1.80
CA ALA A 85 5.05 -7.80 -1.13
C ALA A 85 4.40 -6.83 -2.12
N ALA A 86 5.12 -6.42 -3.16
CA ALA A 86 4.60 -5.57 -4.23
C ALA A 86 3.55 -6.30 -5.09
N GLY A 87 3.74 -7.58 -5.37
CA GLY A 87 2.73 -8.42 -6.03
C GLY A 87 1.46 -8.56 -5.19
N ASN A 88 1.62 -8.86 -3.90
CA ASN A 88 0.51 -9.04 -2.96
C ASN A 88 -0.28 -7.75 -2.78
N PHE A 89 0.37 -6.59 -2.67
CA PHE A 89 -0.34 -5.32 -2.54
C PHE A 89 -1.22 -5.01 -3.76
N ARG A 90 -0.76 -5.32 -4.98
CA ARG A 90 -1.59 -5.22 -6.20
C ARG A 90 -2.78 -6.17 -6.15
N GLY A 91 -2.61 -7.34 -5.53
CA GLY A 91 -3.66 -8.32 -5.26
C GLY A 91 -4.61 -7.94 -4.13
N LEU A 92 -4.25 -6.98 -3.27
CA LEU A 92 -4.98 -6.65 -2.04
C LEU A 92 -6.45 -6.29 -2.30
N SER A 93 -6.73 -5.59 -3.40
CA SER A 93 -8.11 -5.28 -3.80
C SER A 93 -8.99 -6.51 -4.04
N LYS A 94 -8.39 -7.64 -4.47
CA LYS A 94 -9.10 -8.91 -4.65
C LYS A 94 -9.29 -9.63 -3.32
N ASP A 95 -8.28 -9.59 -2.45
CA ASP A 95 -8.36 -10.18 -1.10
C ASP A 95 -9.36 -9.44 -0.22
N MET A 96 -9.57 -8.16 -0.51
CA MET A 96 -10.56 -7.28 0.12
C MET A 96 -11.89 -7.22 -0.66
N ASP A 97 -12.09 -8.03 -1.71
CA ASP A 97 -13.34 -8.01 -2.45
C ASP A 97 -14.53 -8.38 -1.54
N GLY A 98 -15.58 -7.58 -1.60
CA GLY A 98 -16.73 -7.66 -0.70
C GLY A 98 -16.46 -7.22 0.76
N ILE A 99 -15.25 -6.77 1.10
CA ILE A 99 -14.95 -6.12 2.38
C ILE A 99 -14.88 -4.62 2.15
N ARG A 100 -15.82 -3.88 2.72
CA ARG A 100 -15.85 -2.41 2.60
C ARG A 100 -15.19 -1.75 3.79
N GLU A 101 -14.92 -0.46 3.66
CA GLU A 101 -14.38 0.39 4.72
C GLU A 101 -15.42 1.40 5.21
N SER A 102 -16.72 1.04 5.20
CA SER A 102 -17.82 1.95 5.52
C SER A 102 -17.71 2.59 6.93
N PHE A 103 -17.01 1.94 7.85
CA PHE A 103 -16.74 2.49 9.18
C PHE A 103 -15.85 3.74 9.16
N MET A 104 -15.08 3.96 8.08
CA MET A 104 -14.21 5.12 7.91
C MET A 104 -14.97 6.45 7.89
N ASP A 105 -16.27 6.43 7.57
CA ASP A 105 -17.11 7.63 7.56
C ASP A 105 -17.47 8.13 8.97
N PHE A 106 -17.22 7.32 10.00
CA PHE A 106 -17.56 7.62 11.39
C PHE A 106 -16.35 8.02 12.25
N ILE A 107 -15.13 7.93 11.71
CA ILE A 107 -13.90 8.28 12.43
C ILE A 107 -13.41 9.68 12.03
N ASP A 108 -12.36 10.16 12.71
CA ASP A 108 -11.70 11.41 12.38
C ASP A 108 -11.34 11.48 10.87
N PRO A 109 -11.82 12.51 10.14
CA PRO A 109 -11.51 12.70 8.73
C PRO A 109 -10.00 12.70 8.41
N ALA A 110 -9.15 13.16 9.34
CA ALA A 110 -7.71 13.17 9.16
C ALA A 110 -7.12 11.74 9.15
N LEU A 111 -7.68 10.81 9.93
CA LEU A 111 -7.27 9.40 9.90
C LEU A 111 -7.69 8.73 8.59
N LYS A 112 -8.91 9.01 8.13
CA LYS A 112 -9.42 8.55 6.84
C LYS A 112 -8.53 9.06 5.70
N GLU A 113 -8.22 10.35 5.68
CA GLU A 113 -7.35 10.96 4.68
C GLU A 113 -5.96 10.32 4.67
N ARG A 114 -5.33 10.16 5.84
CA ARG A 114 -4.03 9.49 5.97
C ARG A 114 -4.04 8.07 5.40
N TYR A 115 -5.09 7.29 5.68
CA TYR A 115 -5.21 5.93 5.16
C TYR A 115 -5.23 5.92 3.62
N PHE A 116 -6.09 6.74 3.00
CA PHE A 116 -6.22 6.78 1.54
C PHE A 116 -5.02 7.42 0.84
N SER A 117 -4.38 8.42 1.45
CA SER A 117 -3.17 9.04 0.89
C SER A 117 -2.03 8.04 0.84
N GLU A 118 -1.82 7.29 1.92
CA GLU A 118 -0.77 6.27 2.00
C GLU A 118 -1.08 5.11 1.07
N TRP A 119 -2.34 4.65 1.00
CA TRP A 119 -2.75 3.62 0.03
C TRP A 119 -2.39 4.01 -1.40
N LYS A 120 -2.68 5.26 -1.81
CA LYS A 120 -2.39 5.74 -3.17
C LYS A 120 -0.90 5.73 -3.47
N ILE A 121 -0.08 6.21 -2.54
CA ILE A 121 1.39 6.24 -2.68
C ILE A 121 1.92 4.79 -2.74
N THR A 122 1.56 3.95 -1.77
CA THR A 122 1.98 2.55 -1.72
C THR A 122 1.56 1.79 -2.97
N SER A 123 0.34 1.98 -3.48
CA SER A 123 -0.17 1.35 -4.69
C SER A 123 0.68 1.67 -5.91
N THR A 124 1.00 2.95 -6.10
CA THR A 124 1.84 3.42 -7.21
C THR A 124 3.26 2.83 -7.11
N MET A 125 3.88 2.92 -5.93
CA MET A 125 5.22 2.39 -5.71
C MET A 125 5.28 0.87 -5.87
N SER A 126 4.24 0.17 -5.42
CA SER A 126 4.10 -1.27 -5.54
C SER A 126 4.04 -1.70 -7.01
N ASP A 127 3.26 -1.01 -7.83
CA ASP A 127 3.16 -1.32 -9.26
C ASP A 127 4.49 -1.06 -9.99
N ASN A 128 5.17 0.05 -9.66
CA ASN A 128 6.50 0.38 -10.18
C ASN A 128 7.54 -0.68 -9.80
N LEU A 129 7.58 -1.10 -8.53
CA LEU A 129 8.48 -2.15 -8.05
C LEU A 129 8.21 -3.47 -8.75
N TYR A 130 6.96 -3.91 -8.77
CA TYR A 130 6.57 -5.18 -9.37
C TYR A 130 6.94 -5.21 -10.86
N LYS A 131 6.59 -4.17 -11.63
CA LYS A 131 6.95 -4.09 -13.05
C LYS A 131 8.46 -4.07 -13.27
N THR A 132 9.23 -3.47 -12.37
CA THR A 132 10.69 -3.38 -12.48
C THR A 132 11.35 -4.72 -12.17
N LEU A 133 11.01 -5.33 -11.04
CA LEU A 133 11.61 -6.58 -10.58
C LEU A 133 11.22 -7.76 -11.48
N GLU A 134 9.98 -7.78 -11.97
CA GLU A 134 9.47 -8.82 -12.89
C GLU A 134 9.73 -8.50 -14.37
N ARG A 135 10.34 -7.35 -14.69
CA ARG A 135 10.62 -6.88 -16.07
C ARG A 135 9.38 -6.81 -16.96
N LEU A 136 8.27 -6.33 -16.41
CA LEU A 136 6.95 -6.25 -17.06
C LEU A 136 6.61 -4.85 -17.60
N TRP A 137 7.59 -3.94 -17.70
CA TRP A 137 7.38 -2.64 -18.31
C TRP A 137 7.03 -2.78 -19.79
N ARG A 138 5.98 -2.08 -20.24
CA ARG A 138 5.71 -1.88 -21.68
C ARG A 138 6.69 -0.83 -22.21
N SER A 139 7.05 -0.92 -23.48
CA SER A 139 7.95 0.07 -24.11
C SER A 139 7.48 1.52 -23.87
N GLY A 140 8.39 2.37 -23.39
CA GLY A 140 8.15 3.78 -23.06
C GLY A 140 7.23 4.04 -21.85
N SER A 141 6.66 3.02 -21.21
CA SER A 141 5.73 3.23 -20.08
C SER A 141 6.41 3.68 -18.79
N ILE A 142 7.71 3.40 -18.64
CA ILE A 142 8.53 3.83 -17.50
C ILE A 142 8.78 5.36 -17.50
N LEU A 143 8.62 6.03 -18.65
CA LEU A 143 8.81 7.48 -18.80
C LEU A 143 7.49 8.27 -18.63
N LYS A 144 6.37 7.58 -18.41
CA LYS A 144 5.06 8.23 -18.28
C LYS A 144 4.78 8.52 -16.82
N GLU A 145 4.92 9.77 -16.40
CA GLU A 145 4.65 10.23 -15.04
C GLU A 145 3.23 9.84 -14.55
N SER A 146 2.24 9.86 -15.45
CA SER A 146 0.88 9.39 -15.16
C SER A 146 0.78 7.90 -14.75
N ILE A 147 1.79 7.10 -15.06
CA ILE A 147 1.90 5.68 -14.68
C ILE A 147 2.78 5.54 -13.44
N THR A 148 3.91 6.25 -13.41
CA THR A 148 4.94 6.07 -12.38
C THR A 148 4.76 6.95 -11.15
N GLY A 149 3.84 7.92 -11.20
CA GLY A 149 3.81 9.05 -10.28
C GLY A 149 4.92 10.05 -10.58
N PRO A 150 5.01 11.15 -9.82
CA PRO A 150 6.11 12.11 -9.94
C PRO A 150 7.43 11.37 -9.74
N ILE A 151 8.19 11.25 -10.82
CA ILE A 151 9.57 10.80 -10.75
C ILE A 151 10.42 12.07 -10.74
N ASP A 152 11.30 12.20 -9.76
CA ASP A 152 12.35 13.21 -9.83
C ASP A 152 13.24 12.90 -11.05
N ASP A 153 13.21 13.74 -12.08
CA ASP A 153 13.99 13.59 -13.31
C ASP A 153 15.50 13.48 -13.00
N MET A 154 15.98 14.13 -11.94
CA MET A 154 17.37 14.00 -11.47
C MET A 154 17.64 12.63 -10.84
N ALA A 155 16.63 11.99 -10.26
CA ALA A 155 16.74 10.61 -9.82
C ALA A 155 16.78 9.68 -11.03
N LEU A 156 15.94 9.87 -12.05
CA LEU A 156 15.93 9.11 -13.31
C LEU A 156 17.31 9.09 -14.00
N LEU A 157 17.97 10.25 -14.10
CA LEU A 157 19.28 10.40 -14.74
C LEU A 157 20.40 9.57 -14.08
N LYS A 158 20.32 9.31 -12.76
CA LYS A 158 21.31 8.48 -12.05
C LYS A 158 21.25 7.00 -12.40
N PHE A 159 20.25 6.58 -13.18
CA PHE A 159 19.94 5.18 -13.41
C PHE A 159 19.69 4.81 -14.87
N LEU A 160 19.90 5.75 -15.79
CA LEU A 160 20.04 5.45 -17.22
C LEU A 160 21.29 4.60 -17.40
N GLN A 161 21.19 3.50 -18.15
CA GLN A 161 22.38 2.80 -18.62
C GLN A 161 23.07 3.60 -19.72
N ASP A 162 24.36 3.33 -19.96
CA ASP A 162 25.11 3.99 -21.03
C ASP A 162 24.36 3.88 -22.37
N GLY A 163 23.92 5.02 -22.90
CA GLY A 163 23.21 5.14 -24.17
C GLY A 163 21.70 5.36 -24.09
N GLU A 164 21.09 5.35 -22.90
CA GLU A 164 19.68 5.73 -22.72
C GLU A 164 19.53 7.25 -22.54
N THR A 165 18.50 7.85 -23.15
CA THR A 165 18.14 9.27 -23.00
C THR A 165 16.65 9.42 -22.73
N ILE A 166 16.27 10.51 -22.03
CA ILE A 166 14.89 10.88 -21.72
C ILE A 166 14.22 11.45 -22.98
#